data_AF-A0A1D7U4C3-F1
#
_entry.id   AF-A0A1D7U4C3-F1
#
_cell.length_a   1.000
_cell.length_b   1.000
_cell.length_c   1.000
_cell.angle_alpha   90.00
_cell.angle_beta   90.00
_cell.angle_gamma   90.00
#
_symmetry.space_group_name_H-M   'P 1'
#
loop_
_entity.id
_entity.type
_entity.pdbx_description
1 polymer ?
#
loop_
_entity_poly.entity_id
_entity_poly.type
_entity_poly.pdbx_seq_one_letter_code
_entity_poly.pdbx_strand_id
1 'polypeptide(L)' 'MSTATKWFFGYRLAGTSAQQPGAWVACGPFDGYDKAMADRKMMKAADAEVTTPFQSTSKEEARKTL' A
#
# COMPACT_ATOMS: atom_id res chain seq x y z
N MET A 1 13.91 -0.84 -22.31
CA MET A 1 14.21 -0.70 -20.88
C MET A 1 13.20 -1.53 -20.11
N SER A 2 13.62 -2.58 -19.41
CA SER A 2 12.73 -3.39 -18.57
C SER A 2 12.37 -2.54 -17.36
N THR A 3 11.14 -2.04 -17.27
CA THR A 3 10.65 -1.37 -16.06
C THR A 3 10.53 -2.42 -14.97
N ALA A 4 11.55 -2.52 -14.11
CA ALA A 4 11.56 -3.47 -13.01
C ALA A 4 10.34 -3.21 -12.11
N THR A 5 9.45 -4.19 -12.01
CA THR A 5 8.29 -4.12 -11.12
C THR A 5 8.76 -4.17 -9.67
N LYS A 6 8.16 -3.32 -8.85
CA LYS A 6 8.38 -3.26 -7.40
C LYS A 6 7.07 -3.58 -6.69
N TRP A 7 7.18 -4.03 -5.45
CA TRP A 7 6.03 -4.34 -4.62
C TRP A 7 5.54 -3.09 -3.90
N PHE A 8 4.24 -2.92 -3.84
CA PHE A 8 3.56 -1.85 -3.13
C PHE A 8 2.38 -2.44 -2.38
N PHE A 9 1.88 -1.70 -1.39
CA PHE A 9 0.54 -1.92 -0.85
C PHE A 9 -0.11 -0.57 -0.57
N GLY A 10 -1.44 -0.52 -0.58
CA GLY A 10 -2.19 0.66 -0.18
C GLY A 10 -2.47 0.62 1.30
N TYR A 11 -2.40 1.77 1.96
CA TYR A 11 -2.99 1.95 3.29
C TYR A 11 -3.80 3.23 3.34
N ARG A 12 -4.83 3.25 4.18
CA ARG A 12 -5.50 4.48 4.61
C ARG A 12 -5.83 4.36 6.08
N LEU A 13 -5.80 5.50 6.78
CA LEU A 13 -6.25 5.54 8.17
C LEU A 13 -7.77 5.30 8.17
N ALA A 14 -8.22 4.29 8.92
CA ALA A 14 -9.63 4.16 9.20
C ALA A 14 -9.98 5.34 10.11
N GLY A 15 -10.69 6.33 9.56
CA GLY A 15 -11.14 7.47 10.36
C GLY A 15 -11.94 6.95 11.56
N THR A 16 -11.92 7.69 12.67
CA THR A 16 -12.75 7.41 13.85
C THR A 16 -14.25 7.43 13.54
N SER A 17 -14.65 8.00 12.39
CA SER A 17 -15.99 7.92 11.83
C SER A 17 -15.94 7.15 10.51
N ALA A 18 -16.73 6.08 10.43
CA ALA A 18 -16.96 5.28 9.21
C ALA A 18 -17.41 6.11 8.00
N GLN A 19 -17.77 7.39 8.20
CA GLN A 19 -18.25 8.31 7.17
C GLN A 19 -17.13 9.01 6.39
N GLN A 20 -15.88 9.03 6.88
CA GLN A 20 -14.76 9.67 6.18
C GLN A 20 -13.45 8.88 6.38
N PRO A 21 -13.27 7.74 5.67
CA PRO A 21 -11.97 7.08 5.62
C PRO A 21 -10.93 8.03 4.99
N GLY A 22 -9.69 7.96 5.47
CA GLY A 22 -8.60 8.76 4.91
C GLY A 22 -8.33 8.43 3.43
N ALA A 23 -7.53 9.28 2.76
CA ALA A 23 -7.09 9.00 1.40
C ALA A 23 -6.18 7.77 1.35
N TRP A 24 -6.31 6.95 0.29
CA TRP A 24 -5.39 5.84 0.04
C TRP A 24 -3.98 6.35 -0.29
N VAL A 25 -3.00 5.77 0.37
CA VAL A 25 -1.59 6.05 0.18
C VAL A 25 -0.86 4.79 -0.25
N ALA A 26 -0.15 4.85 -1.37
CA ALA A 26 0.75 3.79 -1.81
C ALA A 26 2.02 3.77 -0.95
N CYS A 27 2.25 2.65 -0.27
CA CYS A 27 3.46 2.34 0.48
C CYS A 27 4.39 1.44 -0.35
N GLY A 28 5.70 1.71 -0.29
CA GLY A 28 6.73 1.12 -1.16
C GLY A 28 7.51 2.21 -1.93
N PRO A 29 8.35 1.84 -2.92
CA PRO A 29 8.54 0.48 -3.45
C PRO A 29 9.30 -0.46 -2.51
N PHE A 30 8.94 -1.74 -2.54
CA PHE A 30 9.67 -2.83 -1.88
C PHE A 30 10.27 -3.77 -2.92
N ASP A 31 11.44 -4.32 -2.62
CA ASP A 31 12.15 -5.27 -3.50
C ASP A 31 11.56 -6.68 -3.48
N GLY A 32 10.69 -7.00 -2.53
CA GLY A 32 10.11 -8.33 -2.38
C GLY A 32 8.77 -8.32 -1.67
N TYR A 33 7.95 -9.32 -1.99
CA TYR A 33 6.61 -9.50 -1.41
C TYR A 33 6.64 -9.61 0.12
N ASP A 34 7.61 -10.36 0.66
CA ASP A 34 7.70 -10.60 2.12
C ASP A 34 7.96 -9.31 2.90
N LYS A 35 8.78 -8.39 2.36
CA LYS A 35 9.00 -7.06 2.94
C LYS A 35 7.72 -6.23 2.91
N ALA A 36 7.02 -6.20 1.78
CA ALA A 36 5.74 -5.50 1.67
C ALA A 36 4.69 -6.07 2.63
N MET A 37 4.67 -7.39 2.84
CA MET A 37 3.78 -8.05 3.78
C MET A 37 4.11 -7.77 5.25
N ALA A 38 5.39 -7.69 5.60
CA ALA A 38 5.82 -7.35 6.96
C ALA A 38 5.37 -5.92 7.32
N ASP A 39 5.66 -4.94 6.46
CA ASP A 39 5.26 -3.54 6.66
C ASP A 39 3.72 -3.39 6.66
N ARG A 40 3.03 -4.10 5.76
CA ARG A 40 1.56 -4.14 5.75
C ARG A 40 0.99 -4.61 7.08
N LYS A 41 1.57 -5.65 7.70
CA LYS A 41 1.10 -6.17 9.00
C LYS A 41 1.27 -5.13 10.11
N MET A 42 2.36 -4.37 10.08
CA MET A 42 2.56 -3.27 11.05
C MET A 42 1.53 -2.17 10.86
N MET A 43 1.20 -1.80 9.62
CA MET A 43 0.19 -0.77 9.34
C MET A 43 -1.23 -1.22 9.72
N LYS A 44 -1.59 -2.48 9.44
CA LYS A 44 -2.90 -3.02 9.84
C LYS A 44 -3.13 -2.98 11.35
N ALA A 45 -2.07 -3.06 12.16
CA ALA A 45 -2.18 -2.95 13.61
C ALA A 45 -2.51 -1.52 14.10
N ALA A 46 -2.37 -0.51 13.23
CA ALA A 46 -2.48 0.92 13.57
C ALA A 46 -3.84 1.55 13.19
N ASP A 47 -4.96 0.83 13.35
CA ASP A 47 -6.31 1.27 12.91
C ASP A 47 -6.33 1.73 11.44
N ALA A 48 -5.54 1.07 10.58
CA ALA A 48 -5.47 1.37 9.16
C ALA A 48 -6.05 0.21 8.33
N GLU A 49 -6.78 0.58 7.27
CA GLU A 49 -7.16 -0.36 6.23
C GLU A 49 -6.00 -0.53 5.25
N VAL A 50 -5.74 -1.76 4.83
CA VAL A 50 -4.61 -2.10 3.97
C VAL A 50 -5.04 -3.01 2.82
N THR A 51 -4.51 -2.79 1.62
CA THR A 51 -4.72 -3.68 0.46
C THR A 51 -3.78 -4.89 0.51
N THR A 52 -4.02 -5.87 -0.36
CA THR A 52 -3.04 -6.95 -0.61
C THR A 52 -1.85 -6.37 -1.38
N PRO A 53 -0.60 -6.74 -1.09
CA PRO A 53 0.53 -6.24 -1.85
C PRO A 53 0.42 -6.60 -3.33
N PHE A 54 0.78 -5.66 -4.19
CA PHE A 54 0.69 -5.76 -5.65
C PHE A 54 1.95 -5.19 -6.30
N GLN A 55 2.16 -5.54 -7.56
CA GLN A 55 3.31 -5.07 -8.33
C GLN A 55 2.95 -3.85 -9.15
N SER A 56 3.85 -2.87 -9.17
CA SER A 56 3.75 -1.71 -10.05
C SER A 56 5.13 -1.24 -10.50
N THR A 57 5.18 -0.48 -11.59
CA THR A 57 6.41 0.06 -12.15
C THR A 57 6.81 1.40 -11.53
N SER A 58 5.87 2.08 -10.86
CA SER A 58 6.11 3.35 -10.18
C SER A 58 5.10 3.59 -9.05
N LYS A 59 5.40 4.54 -8.16
CA LYS A 59 4.46 4.94 -7.09
C LYS A 59 3.22 5.64 -7.64
N GLU A 60 3.32 6.33 -8.77
CA GLU A 60 2.18 7.00 -9.41
C GLU A 60 1.19 5.97 -9.97
N GLU A 61 1.69 4.99 -10.72
CA GLU A 61 0.88 3.87 -11.21
C GLU A 61 0.31 3.04 -10.06
N ALA A 62 1.10 2.86 -8.99
CA ALA A 62 0.61 2.19 -7.80
C ALA A 62 -0.57 2.92 -7.16
N ARG A 63 -0.55 4.26 -7.10
CA ARG A 63 -1.68 5.06 -6.59
C ARG A 63 -2.93 4.95 -7.44
N LYS A 64 -2.82 4.78 -8.77
CA LYS A 64 -3.96 4.57 -9.66
C LYS A 64 -4.64 3.21 -9.46
N THR A 65 -3.95 2.27 -8.80
CA THR A 65 -4.41 0.90 -8.51
C THR A 65 -5.10 0.79 -7.14
N LEU A 66 -5.03 1.83 -6.30
CA LEU A 66 -5.64 1.89 -4.96
C LEU A 66 -7.05 2.45 -5.01
#